data_AF-A0A843LTR7-F1
#
_entry.id   AF-A0A843LTR7-F1
#
_cell.length_a   1.000
_cell.length_b   1.000
_cell.length_c   1.000
_cell.angle_alpha   90.00
_cell.angle_beta   90.00
_cell.angle_gamma   90.00
#
_symmetry.space_group_name_H-M   'P 1'
#
loop_
_entity.id
_entity.type
_entity.pdbx_description
1 polymer ?
#
loop_
_entity_poly.entity_id
_entity_poly.type
_entity_poly.pdbx_seq_one_letter_code
_entity_poly.pdbx_strand_id
1 'polypeptide(L)'
;MKVPEDLLRPLLLHLLRREEGELANLYYVHDGNRMVAVVLIPRHGTVVVEAGLEGEGYQSLTPEVPAANWYEREMLEMNGIVPLDHPDPRPLRLHEWPRGLRPLDPGFPIDAEVPLTGEPYRYRRVEGDGVLEVPVGPVHAGVIEPGHFRFSTAGEPILNLEVRLGYVHRGVEKALEGCPLGRALRLVERISGDNGVAHSLAFCQAVEMGAPVPERAQLLRTVFAELERTHCHLGDIAGIATDVAFAVPAAEASVLRERMLRLNERLTGHRLLWGTMAVGGVAKDLDAEACAFLERALVELGLAFEPLVDSLKGSPSFLDRMETTGVLPLRTAKELRATGPVARASGWDRDTRRDFPYAAYPRLGFLVPVRREGDVLARLMVRIEEVRESISMVKQCLDHLGEGELRIEVPAPEGFGLGLVEAPRGELMHCAHFRSGAIERYKVRD
;
A
#
# COMPACT_ATOMS: atom_id res chain seq x y z
N MET A 1 0.47 19.66 -13.97
CA MET A 1 0.02 21.07 -14.06
C MET A 1 0.79 21.88 -13.04
N LYS A 2 1.43 22.98 -13.46
CA LYS A 2 2.12 23.90 -12.54
C LYS A 2 1.18 25.05 -12.22
N VAL A 3 1.01 25.37 -10.94
CA VAL A 3 0.14 26.46 -10.47
C VAL A 3 0.87 27.36 -9.46
N PRO A 4 0.46 28.62 -9.34
CA PRO A 4 0.81 29.47 -8.20
C PRO A 4 0.42 28.85 -6.85
N GLU A 5 1.15 29.17 -5.79
CA GLU A 5 0.91 28.64 -4.42
C GLU A 5 -0.52 28.91 -3.94
N ASP A 6 -1.00 30.14 -4.14
CA ASP A 6 -2.32 30.62 -3.72
C ASP A 6 -3.47 29.87 -4.41
N LEU A 7 -3.22 29.29 -5.59
CA LEU A 7 -4.19 28.51 -6.34
C LEU A 7 -4.16 27.01 -6.03
N LEU A 8 -3.14 26.51 -5.32
CA LEU A 8 -3.02 25.08 -5.04
C LEU A 8 -4.20 24.55 -4.21
N ARG A 9 -4.47 25.16 -3.06
CA ARG A 9 -5.58 24.74 -2.18
C ARG A 9 -6.95 24.89 -2.88
N PRO A 10 -7.31 26.05 -3.46
CA PRO A 10 -8.59 26.20 -4.18
C PRO A 10 -8.79 25.18 -5.30
N LEU A 11 -7.74 24.90 -6.09
CA LEU A 11 -7.79 23.92 -7.17
C LEU A 11 -7.96 22.50 -6.64
N LEU A 12 -7.22 22.09 -5.61
CA LEU A 12 -7.38 20.77 -5.02
C LEU A 12 -8.79 20.60 -4.46
N LEU A 13 -9.31 21.58 -3.72
CA LEU A 13 -10.69 21.51 -3.22
C LEU A 13 -11.71 21.45 -4.36
N HIS A 14 -11.46 22.13 -5.48
CA HIS A 14 -12.30 22.02 -6.67
C HIS A 14 -12.29 20.60 -7.24
N LEU A 15 -11.11 20.03 -7.51
CA LEU A 15 -10.97 18.67 -8.04
C LEU A 15 -11.65 17.64 -7.12
N LEU A 16 -11.44 17.74 -5.81
CA LEU A 16 -11.99 16.79 -4.84
C LEU A 16 -13.52 16.90 -4.66
N ARG A 17 -14.09 18.11 -4.77
CA ARG A 17 -15.51 18.35 -4.48
C ARG A 17 -16.40 18.34 -5.73
N ARG A 18 -15.85 18.69 -6.89
CA ARG A 18 -16.61 18.90 -8.13
C ARG A 18 -16.35 17.82 -9.17
N GLU A 19 -15.14 17.27 -9.20
CA GLU A 19 -14.72 16.30 -10.22
C GLU A 19 -14.61 14.87 -9.69
N GLU A 20 -15.19 14.59 -8.50
CA GLU A 20 -15.07 13.29 -7.81
C GLU A 20 -13.60 12.84 -7.62
N GLY A 21 -12.67 13.79 -7.60
CA GLY A 21 -11.26 13.52 -7.44
C GLY A 21 -10.93 13.04 -6.02
N GLU A 22 -9.84 12.30 -5.91
CA GLU A 22 -9.36 11.79 -4.65
C GLU A 22 -7.88 12.12 -4.46
N LEU A 23 -7.52 12.78 -3.34
CA LEU A 23 -6.13 13.13 -3.02
C LEU A 23 -5.31 11.89 -2.67
N ALA A 24 -4.47 11.45 -3.59
CA ALA A 24 -3.78 10.16 -3.55
C ALA A 24 -2.37 10.24 -3.00
N ASN A 25 -1.74 11.40 -3.15
CA ASN A 25 -0.45 11.69 -2.56
C ASN A 25 -0.27 13.20 -2.42
N LEU A 26 0.51 13.62 -1.43
CA LEU A 26 0.95 14.99 -1.25
C LEU A 26 2.35 14.94 -0.63
N TYR A 27 3.32 15.61 -1.25
CA TYR A 27 4.69 15.58 -0.78
C TYR A 27 5.51 16.75 -1.30
N TYR A 28 6.66 16.97 -0.68
CA TYR A 28 7.60 18.02 -1.03
C TYR A 28 8.75 17.51 -1.91
N VAL A 29 9.18 18.36 -2.85
CA VAL A 29 10.37 18.20 -3.69
C VAL A 29 11.26 19.42 -3.52
N HIS A 30 12.52 19.20 -3.14
CA HIS A 30 13.47 20.28 -2.84
C HIS A 30 13.80 21.13 -4.07
N ASP A 31 13.93 20.49 -5.23
CA ASP A 31 14.14 21.18 -6.48
C ASP A 31 12.94 22.03 -6.88
N GLY A 32 13.18 23.34 -6.98
CA GLY A 32 12.15 24.35 -7.23
C GLY A 32 11.25 24.65 -6.03
N ASN A 33 11.63 24.22 -4.81
CA ASN A 33 10.89 24.42 -3.56
C ASN A 33 9.39 24.12 -3.73
N ARG A 34 9.03 22.94 -4.25
CA ARG A 34 7.67 22.68 -4.74
C ARG A 34 6.94 21.60 -3.96
N MET A 35 5.64 21.82 -3.77
CA MET A 35 4.70 20.82 -3.31
C MET A 35 4.06 20.12 -4.51
N VAL A 36 3.96 18.80 -4.44
CA VAL A 36 3.36 17.95 -5.47
C VAL A 36 2.16 17.23 -4.87
N ALA A 37 0.99 17.43 -5.47
CA ALA A 37 -0.23 16.71 -5.15
C ALA A 37 -0.63 15.81 -6.32
N VAL A 38 -0.93 14.55 -6.04
CA VAL A 38 -1.45 13.60 -7.02
C VAL A 38 -2.92 13.36 -6.70
N VAL A 39 -3.79 13.66 -7.66
CA VAL A 39 -5.23 13.45 -7.57
C VAL A 39 -5.64 12.40 -8.58
N LEU A 40 -6.27 11.32 -8.10
CA LEU A 40 -6.88 10.33 -8.97
C LEU A 40 -8.32 10.74 -9.25
N ILE A 41 -8.70 10.76 -10.52
CA ILE A 41 -10.08 10.96 -10.94
C ILE A 41 -10.53 9.65 -11.59
N PRO A 42 -11.31 8.83 -10.87
CA PRO A 42 -11.71 7.51 -11.35
C PRO A 42 -12.25 7.57 -12.78
N ARG A 43 -11.73 6.70 -13.68
CA ARG A 43 -12.09 6.60 -15.11
C ARG A 43 -11.74 7.83 -15.98
N HIS A 44 -11.21 8.90 -15.42
CA HIS A 44 -10.78 10.09 -16.16
C HIS A 44 -9.27 10.26 -16.21
N GLY A 45 -8.55 9.74 -15.20
CA GLY A 45 -7.08 9.70 -15.19
C GLY A 45 -6.47 10.31 -13.93
N THR A 46 -5.19 10.64 -14.03
CA THR A 46 -4.41 11.18 -12.91
C THR A 46 -4.05 12.64 -13.18
N VAL A 47 -4.30 13.51 -12.22
CA VAL A 47 -3.90 14.91 -12.26
C VAL A 47 -2.78 15.13 -11.26
N VAL A 48 -1.62 15.54 -11.76
CA VAL A 48 -0.48 15.96 -10.94
C VAL A 48 -0.47 17.48 -10.88
N VAL A 49 -0.58 18.04 -9.68
CA VAL A 49 -0.53 19.48 -9.42
C VAL A 49 0.77 19.80 -8.71
N GLU A 50 1.55 20.72 -9.26
CA GLU A 50 2.79 21.21 -8.68
C GLU A 50 2.65 22.70 -8.37
N ALA A 51 3.05 23.14 -7.18
CA ALA A 51 3.16 24.56 -6.86
C ALA A 51 4.49 24.83 -6.15
N GLY A 52 5.18 25.89 -6.57
CA GLY A 52 6.33 26.41 -5.82
C GLY A 52 5.85 27.07 -4.53
N LEU A 53 6.58 26.88 -3.44
CA LEU A 53 6.36 27.53 -2.16
C LEU A 53 7.21 28.80 -2.09
N GLU A 54 6.62 29.91 -1.63
CA GLU A 54 7.31 31.18 -1.43
C GLU A 54 7.95 31.29 -0.03
N GLY A 55 7.52 30.45 0.91
CA GLY A 55 8.02 30.42 2.29
C GLY A 55 8.19 29.01 2.86
N GLU A 56 8.41 28.94 4.18
CA GLU A 56 8.57 27.66 4.90
C GLU A 56 7.24 27.02 5.31
N GLY A 57 6.10 27.65 5.02
CA GLY A 57 4.79 27.13 5.37
C GLY A 57 3.71 27.47 4.35
N TYR A 58 2.64 26.68 4.37
CA TYR A 58 1.50 26.76 3.46
C TYR A 58 0.21 26.49 4.21
N GLN A 59 -0.93 26.87 3.64
CA GLN A 59 -2.22 26.65 4.27
C GLN A 59 -2.62 25.16 4.24
N SER A 60 -2.85 24.55 5.40
CA SER A 60 -3.21 23.14 5.53
C SER A 60 -4.51 22.78 4.79
N LEU A 61 -4.50 21.63 4.14
CA LEU A 61 -5.64 20.97 3.52
C LEU A 61 -6.45 20.15 4.54
N THR A 62 -5.80 19.64 5.60
CA THR A 62 -6.38 18.69 6.56
C THR A 62 -7.71 19.14 7.18
N PRO A 63 -7.94 20.43 7.54
CA PRO A 63 -9.24 20.86 8.05
C PRO A 63 -10.43 20.60 7.11
N GLU A 64 -10.19 20.56 5.80
CA GLU A 64 -11.22 20.30 4.78
C GLU A 64 -11.09 18.94 4.10
N VAL A 65 -9.90 18.34 4.16
CA VAL A 65 -9.53 17.08 3.49
C VAL A 65 -8.81 16.20 4.51
N PRO A 66 -9.52 15.44 5.36
CA PRO A 66 -8.91 14.63 6.42
C PRO A 66 -7.84 13.65 5.93
N ALA A 67 -7.97 13.14 4.70
CA ALA A 67 -6.98 12.29 4.05
C ALA A 67 -5.59 12.96 3.85
N ALA A 68 -5.49 14.29 3.92
CA ALA A 68 -4.23 15.01 3.81
C ALA A 68 -3.34 14.90 5.08
N ASN A 69 -3.93 14.58 6.24
CA ASN A 69 -3.29 14.62 7.56
C ASN A 69 -1.90 13.96 7.60
N TRP A 70 -1.80 12.73 7.09
CA TRP A 70 -0.52 12.00 7.13
C TRP A 70 0.52 12.61 6.20
N TYR A 71 0.12 13.11 5.03
CA TYR A 71 1.04 13.73 4.09
C TYR A 71 1.60 15.04 4.64
N GLU A 72 0.74 15.89 5.20
CA GLU A 72 1.16 17.20 5.73
C GLU A 72 2.07 17.04 6.96
N ARG A 73 1.75 16.08 7.85
CA ARG A 73 2.61 15.74 8.99
C ARG A 73 3.94 15.13 8.56
N GLU A 74 3.96 14.30 7.51
CA GLU A 74 5.20 13.76 6.97
C GLU A 74 6.08 14.85 6.35
N MET A 75 5.50 15.79 5.60
CA MET A 75 6.23 16.93 5.07
C MET A 75 6.83 17.81 6.17
N LEU A 76 6.08 18.06 7.25
CA LEU A 76 6.60 18.76 8.42
C LEU A 76 7.74 17.98 9.08
N GLU A 77 7.55 16.68 9.31
CA GLU A 77 8.51 15.80 9.96
C GLU A 77 9.80 15.60 9.17
N MET A 78 9.70 15.43 7.85
CA MET A 78 10.80 14.99 7.00
C MET A 78 11.49 16.13 6.24
N ASN A 79 10.75 17.22 5.96
CA ASN A 79 11.23 18.36 5.16
C ASN A 79 11.16 19.70 5.90
N GLY A 80 10.52 19.75 7.08
CA GLY A 80 10.35 21.01 7.83
C GLY A 80 9.33 21.98 7.22
N ILE A 81 8.48 21.53 6.29
CA ILE A 81 7.47 22.36 5.64
C ILE A 81 6.25 22.47 6.56
N VAL A 82 5.88 23.68 6.97
CA VAL A 82 4.88 23.93 8.01
C VAL A 82 3.46 24.07 7.44
N PRO A 83 2.54 23.11 7.69
CA PRO A 83 1.12 23.28 7.36
C PRO A 83 0.43 24.18 8.40
N LEU A 84 0.11 25.42 8.01
CA LEU A 84 -0.60 26.40 8.82
C LEU A 84 -2.02 25.90 9.13
N ASP A 85 -2.47 26.05 10.37
CA ASP A 85 -3.77 25.59 10.89
C ASP A 85 -3.99 24.06 10.87
N HIS A 86 -2.92 23.26 10.78
CA HIS A 86 -3.04 21.82 10.87
C HIS A 86 -3.52 21.37 12.27
N PRO A 87 -4.54 20.50 12.38
CA PRO A 87 -5.15 20.16 13.67
C PRO A 87 -4.26 19.31 14.58
N ASP A 88 -3.31 18.57 14.02
CA ASP A 88 -2.37 17.72 14.77
C ASP A 88 -0.95 17.74 14.15
N PRO A 89 -0.08 18.70 14.50
CA PRO A 89 1.25 18.82 13.91
C PRO A 89 2.29 17.88 14.56
N ARG A 90 1.86 16.88 15.34
CA ARG A 90 2.79 15.95 16.00
C ARG A 90 3.49 15.05 14.95
N PRO A 91 4.71 14.59 15.22
CA PRO A 91 5.43 13.68 14.30
C PRO A 91 4.67 12.37 14.08
N LEU A 92 4.95 11.71 12.95
CA LEU A 92 4.36 10.43 12.60
C LEU A 92 5.27 9.25 12.95
N ARG A 93 6.57 9.41 12.79
CA ARG A 93 7.57 8.33 12.83
C ARG A 93 8.79 8.70 13.68
N LEU A 94 9.28 9.93 13.55
CA LEU A 94 10.50 10.41 14.21
C LEU A 94 10.18 11.01 15.59
N HIS A 95 9.50 10.19 16.41
CA HIS A 95 8.93 10.63 17.69
C HIS A 95 9.98 11.18 18.66
N GLU A 96 11.13 10.51 18.72
CA GLU A 96 12.20 10.77 19.69
C GLU A 96 13.35 11.61 19.08
N TRP A 97 13.23 12.03 17.83
CA TRP A 97 14.25 12.84 17.16
C TRP A 97 14.11 14.34 17.51
N PRO A 98 15.23 15.09 17.54
CA PRO A 98 15.19 16.55 17.69
C PRO A 98 14.28 17.21 16.66
N ARG A 99 13.50 18.20 17.11
CA ARG A 99 12.61 18.97 16.23
C ARG A 99 13.44 19.86 15.29
N GLY A 100 12.93 20.05 14.07
CA GLY A 100 13.58 20.90 13.06
C GLY A 100 14.62 20.20 12.19
N LEU A 101 14.88 18.91 12.42
CA LEU A 101 15.65 18.10 11.48
C LEU A 101 14.89 17.99 10.15
N ARG A 102 15.64 17.92 9.05
CA ARG A 102 15.12 17.75 7.69
C ARG A 102 15.76 16.53 7.02
N PRO A 103 15.40 15.30 7.41
CA PRO A 103 16.06 14.07 6.93
C PRO A 103 16.00 13.86 5.42
N LEU A 104 15.03 14.47 4.73
CA LEU A 104 14.91 14.43 3.27
C LEU A 104 15.59 15.60 2.55
N ASP A 105 16.28 16.50 3.26
CA ASP A 105 17.09 17.52 2.58
C ASP A 105 18.27 16.85 1.84
N PRO A 106 18.67 17.37 0.66
CA PRO A 106 19.75 16.77 -0.13
C PRO A 106 21.06 16.58 0.65
N GLY A 107 21.38 17.51 1.54
CA GLY A 107 22.61 17.49 2.35
C GLY A 107 22.55 16.63 3.62
N PHE A 108 21.39 16.03 3.96
CA PHE A 108 21.28 15.21 5.17
C PHE A 108 21.95 13.83 4.95
N PRO A 109 22.98 13.45 5.72
CA PRO A 109 23.66 12.17 5.55
C PRO A 109 22.75 10.98 5.88
N ILE A 110 22.75 9.96 5.04
CA ILE A 110 21.92 8.76 5.23
C ILE A 110 22.32 7.92 6.45
N ASP A 111 23.60 7.98 6.81
CA ASP A 111 24.24 7.31 7.93
C ASP A 111 24.41 8.23 9.14
N ALA A 112 23.70 9.37 9.16
CA ALA A 112 23.72 10.30 10.29
C ALA A 112 23.25 9.61 11.58
N GLU A 113 24.12 9.59 12.59
CA GLU A 113 23.75 9.21 13.94
C GLU A 113 23.01 10.38 14.60
N VAL A 114 21.68 10.26 14.71
CA VAL A 114 20.86 11.29 15.35
C VAL A 114 20.65 10.94 16.82
N PRO A 115 21.06 11.80 17.77
CA PRO A 115 20.83 11.57 19.18
C PRO A 115 19.33 11.65 19.48
N LEU A 116 18.82 10.67 20.22
CA LEU A 116 17.44 10.71 20.71
C LEU A 116 17.31 11.79 21.79
N THR A 117 16.22 12.55 21.74
CA THR A 117 15.92 13.63 22.69
C THR A 117 15.74 13.12 24.12
N GLY A 118 15.33 11.87 24.30
CA GLY A 118 14.96 11.31 25.60
C GLY A 118 13.67 11.89 26.18
N GLU A 119 12.98 12.78 25.47
CA GLU A 119 11.73 13.37 25.91
C GLU A 119 10.58 12.34 25.79
N PRO A 120 9.79 12.13 26.84
CA PRO A 120 8.68 11.19 26.78
C PRO A 120 7.59 11.70 25.84
N TYR A 121 7.14 10.83 24.95
CA TYR A 121 5.99 11.12 24.09
C TYR A 121 4.73 11.37 24.94
N ARG A 122 4.06 12.50 24.69
CA ARG A 122 2.85 12.91 25.42
C ARG A 122 1.61 12.38 24.72
N TYR A 123 1.05 11.30 25.27
CA TYR A 123 -0.24 10.77 24.84
C TYR A 123 -1.38 11.67 25.29
N ARG A 124 -2.49 11.63 24.55
CA ARG A 124 -3.75 12.24 24.94
C ARG A 124 -4.24 11.57 26.23
N ARG A 125 -4.39 12.36 27.29
CA ARG A 125 -4.98 11.91 28.54
C ARG A 125 -6.51 11.98 28.44
N VAL A 126 -7.18 10.92 28.85
CA VAL A 126 -8.64 10.88 29.04
C VAL A 126 -8.90 10.87 30.53
N GLU A 127 -9.66 11.86 31.02
CA GLU A 127 -9.96 12.04 32.43
C GLU A 127 -11.36 11.50 32.76
N GLY A 128 -11.54 10.99 33.98
CA GLY A 128 -12.81 10.46 34.47
C GLY A 128 -12.59 9.38 35.54
N ASP A 129 -13.56 9.24 36.45
CA ASP A 129 -13.50 8.19 37.47
C ASP A 129 -13.55 6.81 36.82
N GLY A 130 -12.60 5.95 37.18
CA GLY A 130 -12.49 4.59 36.64
C GLY A 130 -11.87 4.47 35.25
N VAL A 131 -11.37 5.57 34.66
CA VAL A 131 -10.61 5.53 33.40
C VAL A 131 -9.22 4.96 33.67
N LEU A 132 -8.86 3.92 32.92
CA LEU A 132 -7.55 3.27 32.97
C LEU A 132 -6.80 3.46 31.65
N GLU A 133 -5.49 3.67 31.76
CA GLU A 133 -4.60 3.70 30.60
C GLU A 133 -3.85 2.39 30.47
N VAL A 134 -4.02 1.70 29.34
CA VAL A 134 -3.36 0.43 29.06
C VAL A 134 -2.36 0.61 27.92
N PRO A 135 -1.04 0.53 28.18
CA PRO A 135 -0.03 0.45 27.12
C PRO A 135 0.06 -0.96 26.53
N VAL A 136 0.14 -1.04 25.20
CA VAL A 136 0.52 -2.27 24.49
C VAL A 136 1.61 -1.93 23.48
N GLY A 137 2.68 -2.74 23.44
CA GLY A 137 3.83 -2.53 22.55
C GLY A 137 4.99 -1.74 23.18
N PRO A 138 6.05 -1.42 22.41
CA PRO A 138 6.19 -1.64 20.97
C PRO A 138 6.47 -3.10 20.57
N VAL A 139 6.82 -3.96 21.53
CA VAL A 139 7.02 -5.40 21.33
C VAL A 139 5.97 -6.15 22.15
N HIS A 140 5.01 -6.79 21.47
CA HIS A 140 3.95 -7.56 22.12
C HIS A 140 3.52 -8.73 21.24
N ALA A 141 3.21 -9.88 21.85
CA ALA A 141 2.96 -11.16 21.15
C ALA A 141 1.69 -11.19 20.26
N GLY A 142 0.86 -10.13 20.30
CA GLY A 142 -0.35 -9.99 19.47
C GLY A 142 -0.32 -8.81 18.49
N VAL A 143 0.83 -8.17 18.30
CA VAL A 143 0.97 -7.03 17.37
C VAL A 143 1.87 -7.45 16.20
N ILE A 144 1.31 -7.43 14.98
CA ILE A 144 1.98 -7.91 13.75
C ILE A 144 3.09 -6.94 13.29
N GLU A 145 2.92 -5.63 13.49
CA GLU A 145 3.93 -4.60 13.18
C GLU A 145 4.36 -3.84 14.44
N PRO A 146 5.66 -3.56 14.67
CA PRO A 146 6.10 -2.79 15.82
C PRO A 146 5.37 -1.45 15.96
N GLY A 147 4.58 -1.33 17.02
CA GLY A 147 3.72 -0.19 17.25
C GLY A 147 3.35 -0.10 18.73
N HIS A 148 3.22 1.11 19.23
CA HIS A 148 2.77 1.36 20.60
C HIS A 148 1.33 1.88 20.56
N PHE A 149 0.43 1.17 21.23
CA PHE A 149 -0.99 1.45 21.32
C PHE A 149 -1.30 1.90 22.74
N ARG A 150 -1.85 3.11 22.88
CA ARG A 150 -2.30 3.66 24.16
C ARG A 150 -3.82 3.64 24.17
N PHE A 151 -4.37 2.71 24.95
CA PHE A 151 -5.80 2.62 25.17
C PHE A 151 -6.19 3.42 26.42
N SER A 152 -7.27 4.18 26.32
CA SER A 152 -7.99 4.72 27.47
C SER A 152 -9.33 4.00 27.56
N THR A 153 -9.56 3.26 28.65
CA THR A 153 -10.75 2.41 28.81
C THR A 153 -11.53 2.76 30.07
N ALA A 154 -12.84 2.52 30.06
CA ALA A 154 -13.69 2.61 31.25
C ALA A 154 -14.37 1.25 31.47
N GLY A 155 -13.68 0.35 32.18
CA GLY A 155 -14.03 -1.07 32.15
C GLY A 155 -13.63 -1.70 30.82
N GLU A 156 -14.60 -2.22 30.07
CA GLU A 156 -14.39 -2.87 28.77
C GLU A 156 -14.39 -1.93 27.55
N PRO A 157 -15.27 -0.90 27.47
CA PRO A 157 -15.26 0.04 26.34
C PRO A 157 -13.95 0.82 26.20
N ILE A 158 -13.44 0.88 24.97
CA ILE A 158 -12.32 1.74 24.57
C ILE A 158 -12.86 3.13 24.25
N LEU A 159 -12.47 4.13 25.03
CA LEU A 159 -12.87 5.53 24.83
C LEU A 159 -11.95 6.26 23.83
N ASN A 160 -10.66 5.91 23.85
CA ASN A 160 -9.65 6.48 22.97
C ASN A 160 -8.56 5.44 22.71
N LEU A 161 -8.10 5.39 21.45
CA LEU A 161 -6.90 4.67 21.05
C LEU A 161 -5.97 5.66 20.36
N GLU A 162 -4.80 5.87 20.94
CA GLU A 162 -3.72 6.57 20.27
C GLU A 162 -2.65 5.58 19.83
N VAL A 163 -2.35 5.58 18.52
CA VAL A 163 -1.40 4.65 17.90
C VAL A 163 -0.12 5.39 17.53
N ARG A 164 1.02 4.85 17.97
CA ARG A 164 2.35 5.30 17.61
C ARG A 164 3.03 4.23 16.75
N LEU A 165 3.24 4.55 15.48
CA LEU A 165 3.94 3.70 14.50
C LEU A 165 5.29 4.31 14.13
N GLY A 166 5.97 3.74 13.13
CA GLY A 166 7.21 4.29 12.56
C GLY A 166 8.50 3.70 13.14
N TYR A 167 8.40 2.73 14.05
CA TYR A 167 9.56 2.02 14.64
C TYR A 167 10.44 1.29 13.62
N VAL A 168 9.87 0.94 12.48
CA VAL A 168 10.57 0.27 11.36
C VAL A 168 10.88 1.23 10.21
N HIS A 169 10.86 2.55 10.46
CA HIS A 169 11.24 3.53 9.46
C HIS A 169 12.73 3.37 9.08
N ARG A 170 12.99 2.99 7.83
CA ARG A 170 14.33 2.67 7.30
C ARG A 170 14.93 3.77 6.41
N GLY A 171 14.24 4.90 6.24
CA GLY A 171 14.70 5.97 5.34
C GLY A 171 14.79 5.55 3.87
N VAL A 172 13.94 4.61 3.40
CA VAL A 172 14.02 4.04 2.04
C VAL A 172 13.91 5.11 0.96
N GLU A 173 13.04 6.10 1.12
CA GLU A 173 12.90 7.19 0.15
C GLU A 173 14.20 7.98 -0.04
N LYS A 174 14.90 8.30 1.06
CA LYS A 174 16.21 8.95 1.04
C LYS A 174 17.28 8.04 0.41
N ALA A 175 17.24 6.75 0.72
CA ALA A 175 18.16 5.75 0.19
C ALA A 175 18.04 5.51 -1.33
N LEU A 176 16.91 5.90 -1.93
CA LEU A 176 16.69 5.79 -3.37
C LEU A 176 17.26 6.98 -4.14
N GLU A 177 17.50 8.14 -3.50
CA GLU A 177 18.11 9.31 -4.14
C GLU A 177 19.53 8.98 -4.63
N GLY A 178 19.78 9.21 -5.92
CA GLY A 178 21.05 8.85 -6.58
C GLY A 178 21.33 7.35 -6.70
N CYS A 179 20.41 6.47 -6.27
CA CYS A 179 20.60 5.04 -6.30
C CYS A 179 20.47 4.49 -7.74
N PRO A 180 21.43 3.68 -8.24
CA PRO A 180 21.29 3.05 -9.54
C PRO A 180 20.00 2.21 -9.64
N LEU A 181 19.27 2.32 -10.75
CA LEU A 181 17.92 1.73 -10.90
C LEU A 181 17.84 0.23 -10.56
N GLY A 182 18.86 -0.56 -10.92
CA GLY A 182 18.90 -1.98 -10.57
C GLY A 182 19.06 -2.26 -9.08
N ARG A 183 19.76 -1.39 -8.34
CA ARG A 183 19.83 -1.46 -6.86
C ARG A 183 18.56 -0.91 -6.23
N ALA A 184 18.01 0.16 -6.78
CA ALA A 184 16.74 0.75 -6.36
C ALA A 184 15.60 -0.27 -6.44
N LEU A 185 15.49 -1.02 -7.54
CA LEU A 185 14.50 -2.10 -7.71
C LEU A 185 14.59 -3.17 -6.59
N ARG A 186 15.81 -3.57 -6.20
CA ARG A 186 15.98 -4.52 -5.08
C ARG A 186 15.59 -3.91 -3.74
N LEU A 187 15.74 -2.61 -3.56
CA LEU A 187 15.37 -1.94 -2.32
C LEU A 187 13.85 -1.77 -2.21
N VAL A 188 13.18 -1.33 -3.28
CA VAL A 188 11.72 -1.10 -3.28
C VAL A 188 10.94 -2.39 -3.08
N GLU A 189 11.41 -3.50 -3.63
CA GLU A 189 10.84 -4.84 -3.45
C GLU A 189 10.78 -5.28 -1.97
N ARG A 190 11.59 -4.64 -1.12
CA ARG A 190 11.71 -4.93 0.31
C ARG A 190 11.13 -3.81 1.19
N ILE A 191 10.33 -2.90 0.62
CA ILE A 191 9.58 -1.89 1.38
C ILE A 191 8.59 -2.60 2.30
N SER A 192 7.72 -3.44 1.73
CA SER A 192 6.90 -4.37 2.50
C SER A 192 7.45 -5.80 2.44
N GLY A 193 7.23 -6.58 3.50
CA GLY A 193 7.67 -7.97 3.61
C GLY A 193 6.78 -8.97 2.86
N ASP A 194 5.60 -8.55 2.40
CA ASP A 194 4.60 -9.42 1.78
C ASP A 194 4.19 -9.02 0.36
N ASN A 195 4.36 -7.74 -0.03
CA ASN A 195 3.87 -7.19 -1.31
C ASN A 195 5.02 -6.73 -2.24
N GLY A 196 6.12 -7.49 -2.29
CA GLY A 196 7.33 -7.12 -3.02
C GLY A 196 7.14 -7.01 -4.53
N VAL A 197 6.31 -7.86 -5.14
CA VAL A 197 5.95 -7.80 -6.57
C VAL A 197 5.17 -6.52 -6.86
N ALA A 198 4.19 -6.17 -6.03
CA ALA A 198 3.44 -4.91 -6.19
C ALA A 198 4.36 -3.68 -6.14
N HIS A 199 5.27 -3.60 -5.15
CA HIS A 199 6.25 -2.50 -5.07
C HIS A 199 7.21 -2.47 -6.25
N SER A 200 7.73 -3.62 -6.67
CA SER A 200 8.59 -3.73 -7.83
C SER A 200 7.88 -3.30 -9.11
N LEU A 201 6.62 -3.69 -9.28
CA LEU A 201 5.82 -3.31 -10.44
C LEU A 201 5.50 -1.82 -10.46
N ALA A 202 5.14 -1.23 -9.32
CA ALA A 202 4.92 0.22 -9.21
C ALA A 202 6.22 1.00 -9.49
N PHE A 203 7.37 0.53 -9.00
CA PHE A 203 8.66 1.12 -9.36
C PHE A 203 8.96 1.00 -10.86
N CYS A 204 8.76 -0.18 -11.46
CA CYS A 204 8.97 -0.39 -12.89
C CYS A 204 8.09 0.55 -13.73
N GLN A 205 6.80 0.71 -13.39
CA GLN A 205 5.92 1.65 -14.07
C GLN A 205 6.43 3.10 -14.00
N ALA A 206 6.88 3.52 -12.81
CA ALA A 206 7.42 4.86 -12.61
C ALA A 206 8.69 5.12 -13.45
N VAL A 207 9.56 4.11 -13.59
CA VAL A 207 10.77 4.20 -14.41
C VAL A 207 10.47 4.10 -15.92
N GLU A 208 9.51 3.25 -16.29
CA GLU A 208 9.15 2.99 -17.70
C GLU A 208 8.43 4.15 -18.35
N MET A 209 7.67 4.94 -17.60
CA MET A 209 6.96 6.14 -18.08
C MET A 209 6.16 5.89 -19.38
N GLY A 210 5.54 4.71 -19.47
CA GLY A 210 4.74 4.31 -20.64
C GLY A 210 5.53 3.62 -21.76
N ALA A 211 6.78 3.21 -21.53
CA ALA A 211 7.53 2.37 -22.47
C ALA A 211 6.74 1.10 -22.84
N PRO A 212 6.80 0.65 -24.11
CA PRO A 212 5.99 -0.45 -24.62
C PRO A 212 6.53 -1.81 -24.16
N VAL A 213 6.29 -2.17 -22.90
CA VAL A 213 6.68 -3.46 -22.32
C VAL A 213 6.08 -4.61 -23.14
N PRO A 214 6.85 -5.66 -23.49
CA PRO A 214 6.36 -6.77 -24.30
C PRO A 214 5.11 -7.45 -23.72
N GLU A 215 4.26 -7.95 -24.60
CA GLU A 215 2.99 -8.59 -24.22
C GLU A 215 3.19 -9.77 -23.25
N ARG A 216 4.17 -10.65 -23.54
CA ARG A 216 4.52 -11.77 -22.66
C ARG A 216 4.93 -11.29 -21.26
N ALA A 217 5.73 -10.22 -21.19
CA ALA A 217 6.13 -9.63 -19.93
C ALA A 217 4.96 -9.00 -19.16
N GLN A 218 3.99 -8.38 -19.85
CA GLN A 218 2.76 -7.88 -19.20
C GLN A 218 1.91 -9.02 -18.60
N LEU A 219 1.78 -10.15 -19.31
CA LEU A 219 1.08 -11.33 -18.81
C LEU A 219 1.80 -11.90 -17.58
N LEU A 220 3.13 -12.08 -17.64
CA LEU A 220 3.93 -12.57 -16.51
C LEU A 220 3.89 -11.63 -15.30
N ARG A 221 3.93 -10.31 -15.50
CA ARG A 221 3.71 -9.32 -14.43
C ARG A 221 2.40 -9.57 -13.69
N THR A 222 1.35 -9.85 -14.45
CA THR A 222 0.00 -10.09 -13.92
C THR A 222 -0.06 -11.43 -13.19
N VAL A 223 0.53 -12.48 -13.75
CA VAL A 223 0.67 -13.79 -13.08
C VAL A 223 1.36 -13.63 -11.72
N PHE A 224 2.54 -13.01 -11.68
CA PHE A 224 3.28 -12.85 -10.43
C PHE A 224 2.55 -11.97 -9.40
N ALA A 225 1.87 -10.91 -9.85
CA ALA A 225 1.06 -10.06 -8.96
C ALA A 225 -0.13 -10.82 -8.34
N GLU A 226 -0.79 -11.70 -9.10
CA GLU A 226 -1.92 -12.48 -8.60
C GLU A 226 -1.49 -13.70 -7.75
N LEU A 227 -0.29 -14.25 -7.98
CA LEU A 227 0.32 -15.23 -7.05
C LEU A 227 0.67 -14.59 -5.71
N GLU A 228 1.21 -13.37 -5.73
CA GLU A 228 1.44 -12.57 -4.52
C GLU A 228 0.13 -12.31 -3.77
N ARG A 229 -0.89 -11.82 -4.48
CA ARG A 229 -2.23 -11.58 -3.91
C ARG A 229 -2.82 -12.81 -3.24
N THR A 230 -2.74 -13.95 -3.92
CA THR A 230 -3.26 -15.21 -3.40
C THR A 230 -2.61 -15.58 -2.07
N HIS A 231 -1.27 -15.58 -1.97
CA HIS A 231 -0.62 -15.98 -0.73
C HIS A 231 -0.74 -14.93 0.39
N CYS A 232 -0.86 -13.64 0.05
CA CYS A 232 -1.12 -12.57 1.01
C CYS A 232 -2.51 -12.72 1.61
N HIS A 233 -3.55 -12.92 0.79
CA HIS A 233 -4.91 -13.12 1.30
C HIS A 233 -5.07 -14.40 2.11
N LEU A 234 -4.43 -15.50 1.74
CA LEU A 234 -4.39 -16.71 2.57
C LEU A 234 -3.74 -16.44 3.95
N GLY A 235 -2.72 -15.56 3.98
CA GLY A 235 -2.11 -15.08 5.22
C GLY A 235 -3.04 -14.23 6.06
N ASP A 236 -3.74 -13.27 5.43
CA ASP A 236 -4.74 -12.44 6.10
C ASP A 236 -5.88 -13.27 6.67
N ILE A 237 -6.38 -14.26 5.92
CA ILE A 237 -7.43 -15.18 6.38
C ILE A 237 -6.95 -15.97 7.60
N ALA A 238 -5.71 -16.48 7.57
CA ALA A 238 -5.11 -17.17 8.70
C ALA A 238 -4.94 -16.26 9.93
N GLY A 239 -4.50 -15.02 9.73
CA GLY A 239 -4.33 -14.02 10.78
C GLY A 239 -5.65 -13.66 11.45
N ILE A 240 -6.67 -13.35 10.63
CA ILE A 240 -8.03 -13.07 11.11
C ILE A 240 -8.58 -14.23 11.95
N ALA A 241 -8.44 -15.48 11.47
CA ALA A 241 -8.89 -16.65 12.21
C ALA A 241 -8.10 -16.83 13.53
N THR A 242 -6.81 -16.52 13.54
CA THR A 242 -5.96 -16.56 14.75
C THR A 242 -6.42 -15.55 15.78
N ASP A 243 -6.73 -14.32 15.37
CA ASP A 243 -7.11 -13.21 16.26
C ASP A 243 -8.44 -13.45 17.00
N VAL A 244 -9.31 -14.30 16.45
CA VAL A 244 -10.55 -14.76 17.11
C VAL A 244 -10.41 -16.14 17.75
N ALA A 245 -9.17 -16.64 17.90
CA ALA A 245 -8.82 -17.94 18.48
C ALA A 245 -9.41 -19.16 17.74
N PHE A 246 -9.65 -19.05 16.43
CA PHE A 246 -10.17 -20.13 15.60
C PHE A 246 -9.03 -20.94 14.96
N ALA A 247 -8.32 -21.68 15.83
CA ALA A 247 -7.00 -22.26 15.53
C ALA A 247 -6.97 -23.27 14.36
N VAL A 248 -8.01 -24.09 14.18
CA VAL A 248 -8.00 -25.12 13.12
C VAL A 248 -8.09 -24.47 11.73
N PRO A 249 -9.08 -23.62 11.41
CA PRO A 249 -9.09 -22.89 10.13
C PRO A 249 -7.89 -21.96 9.94
N ALA A 250 -7.36 -21.37 11.01
CA ALA A 250 -6.11 -20.61 10.92
C ALA A 250 -4.92 -21.46 10.44
N ALA A 251 -4.79 -22.69 10.97
CA ALA A 251 -3.75 -23.63 10.55
C ALA A 251 -3.98 -24.13 9.12
N GLU A 252 -5.22 -24.44 8.74
CA GLU A 252 -5.58 -24.83 7.37
C GLU A 252 -5.23 -23.74 6.35
N ALA A 253 -5.62 -22.49 6.61
CA ALA A 253 -5.25 -21.34 5.79
C ALA A 253 -3.73 -21.16 5.70
N SER A 254 -3.02 -21.35 6.82
CA SER A 254 -1.54 -21.29 6.85
C SER A 254 -0.89 -22.38 6.00
N VAL A 255 -1.45 -23.60 5.99
CA VAL A 255 -0.99 -24.69 5.12
C VAL A 255 -1.19 -24.34 3.64
N LEU A 256 -2.34 -23.77 3.27
CA LEU A 256 -2.59 -23.33 1.90
C LEU A 256 -1.61 -22.22 1.48
N ARG A 257 -1.36 -21.25 2.36
CA ARG A 257 -0.34 -20.21 2.14
C ARG A 257 1.05 -20.84 1.93
N GLU A 258 1.43 -21.81 2.76
CA GLU A 258 2.72 -22.49 2.64
C GLU A 258 2.86 -23.25 1.30
N ARG A 259 1.78 -23.86 0.80
CA ARG A 259 1.77 -24.49 -0.53
C ARG A 259 2.06 -23.46 -1.62
N MET A 260 1.46 -22.27 -1.55
CA MET A 260 1.74 -21.17 -2.49
C MET A 260 3.18 -20.68 -2.41
N LEU A 261 3.74 -20.52 -1.20
CA LEU A 261 5.14 -20.09 -1.04
C LEU A 261 6.13 -21.10 -1.63
N ARG A 262 5.87 -22.41 -1.48
CA ARG A 262 6.68 -23.47 -2.10
C ARG A 262 6.50 -23.52 -3.62
N LEU A 263 5.29 -23.28 -4.11
CA LEU A 263 5.02 -23.13 -5.54
C LEU A 263 5.83 -21.98 -6.13
N ASN A 264 5.79 -20.80 -5.50
CA ASN A 264 6.57 -19.63 -5.91
C ASN A 264 8.07 -19.91 -5.94
N GLU A 265 8.60 -20.56 -4.90
CA GLU A 265 10.00 -20.96 -4.81
C GLU A 265 10.39 -21.90 -5.95
N ARG A 266 9.55 -22.89 -6.26
CA ARG A 266 9.79 -23.82 -7.36
C ARG A 266 9.75 -23.15 -8.73
N LEU A 267 8.85 -22.19 -8.93
CA LEU A 267 8.69 -21.49 -10.21
C LEU A 267 9.78 -20.43 -10.45
N THR A 268 10.20 -19.72 -9.39
CA THR A 268 11.00 -18.49 -9.54
C THR A 268 12.34 -18.52 -8.82
N GLY A 269 12.54 -19.47 -7.92
CA GLY A 269 13.67 -19.55 -7.00
C GLY A 269 13.52 -18.70 -5.74
N HIS A 270 12.35 -18.06 -5.51
CA HIS A 270 12.10 -17.28 -4.31
C HIS A 270 10.66 -17.43 -3.80
N ARG A 271 10.50 -17.64 -2.49
CA ARG A 271 9.19 -17.88 -1.85
C ARG A 271 8.23 -16.70 -1.97
N LEU A 272 8.76 -15.49 -1.86
CA LEU A 272 8.03 -14.21 -1.97
C LEU A 272 8.13 -13.58 -3.37
N LEU A 273 8.50 -14.35 -4.40
CA LEU A 273 8.58 -13.87 -5.80
C LEU A 273 9.56 -12.70 -6.02
N TRP A 274 10.49 -12.46 -5.10
CA TRP A 274 11.50 -11.42 -5.25
C TRP A 274 12.44 -11.71 -6.42
N GLY A 275 12.78 -10.67 -7.18
CA GLY A 275 13.60 -10.74 -8.38
C GLY A 275 12.85 -11.24 -9.61
N THR A 276 11.52 -11.26 -9.61
CA THR A 276 10.70 -11.60 -10.79
C THR A 276 10.51 -10.41 -11.74
N MET A 277 10.48 -9.19 -11.21
CA MET A 277 10.30 -7.97 -12.00
C MET A 277 11.63 -7.44 -12.55
N ALA A 278 11.56 -6.76 -13.70
CA ALA A 278 12.65 -5.98 -14.25
C ALA A 278 12.11 -4.70 -14.89
N VAL A 279 12.91 -3.64 -14.92
CA VAL A 279 12.61 -2.46 -15.76
C VAL A 279 12.58 -2.91 -17.22
N GLY A 280 11.53 -2.53 -17.94
CA GLY A 280 11.27 -2.93 -19.31
C GLY A 280 10.57 -4.29 -19.46
N GLY A 281 10.28 -5.02 -18.38
CA GLY A 281 9.57 -6.29 -18.43
C GLY A 281 9.66 -7.15 -17.18
N VAL A 282 10.15 -8.38 -17.32
CA VAL A 282 10.32 -9.36 -16.24
C VAL A 282 11.71 -10.00 -16.29
N ALA A 283 12.20 -10.43 -15.14
CA ALA A 283 13.48 -11.13 -14.99
C ALA A 283 13.33 -12.66 -14.98
N LYS A 284 12.11 -13.17 -14.76
CA LYS A 284 11.80 -14.60 -14.70
C LYS A 284 10.75 -14.95 -15.75
N ASP A 285 11.04 -16.01 -16.48
CA ASP A 285 10.13 -16.60 -17.46
C ASP A 285 9.44 -17.85 -16.90
N LEU A 286 8.33 -18.25 -17.51
CA LEU A 286 7.66 -19.52 -17.26
C LEU A 286 7.55 -20.30 -18.57
N ASP A 287 8.26 -21.42 -18.67
CA ASP A 287 8.13 -22.33 -19.80
C ASP A 287 6.81 -23.13 -19.73
N ALA A 288 6.53 -23.93 -20.76
CA ALA A 288 5.29 -24.70 -20.85
C ALA A 288 5.12 -25.71 -19.70
N GLU A 289 6.22 -26.30 -19.18
CA GLU A 289 6.16 -27.23 -18.06
C GLU A 289 5.79 -26.49 -16.76
N ALA A 290 6.42 -25.34 -16.52
CA ALA A 290 6.13 -24.46 -15.39
C ALA A 290 4.69 -23.96 -15.43
N CYS A 291 4.17 -23.59 -16.61
CA CYS A 291 2.78 -23.17 -16.80
C CYS A 291 1.80 -24.30 -16.46
N ALA A 292 2.02 -25.50 -16.99
CA ALA A 292 1.17 -26.65 -16.72
C ALA A 292 1.24 -27.08 -15.24
N PHE A 293 2.42 -26.95 -14.60
CA PHE A 293 2.58 -27.20 -13.17
C PHE A 293 1.83 -26.16 -12.33
N LEU A 294 1.93 -24.87 -12.67
CA LEU A 294 1.21 -23.79 -12.01
C LEU A 294 -0.30 -23.99 -12.10
N GLU A 295 -0.82 -24.28 -13.29
CA GLU A 295 -2.25 -24.50 -13.50
C GLU A 295 -2.79 -25.64 -12.61
N ARG A 296 -2.10 -26.79 -12.59
CA ARG A 296 -2.48 -27.91 -11.70
C ARG A 296 -2.45 -27.52 -10.22
N ALA A 297 -1.41 -26.80 -9.79
CA ALA A 297 -1.28 -26.37 -8.40
C ALA A 297 -2.40 -25.42 -7.98
N LEU A 298 -2.85 -24.53 -8.85
CA LEU A 298 -3.96 -23.61 -8.58
C LEU A 298 -5.32 -24.33 -8.53
N VAL A 299 -5.53 -25.36 -9.36
CA VAL A 299 -6.73 -26.22 -9.26
C VAL A 299 -6.77 -26.94 -7.92
N GLU A 300 -5.65 -27.56 -7.51
CA GLU A 300 -5.54 -28.23 -6.22
C GLU A 300 -5.74 -27.26 -5.05
N LEU A 301 -5.19 -26.04 -5.15
CA LEU A 301 -5.39 -24.98 -4.16
C LEU A 301 -6.87 -24.61 -4.05
N GLY A 302 -7.55 -24.33 -5.16
CA GLY A 302 -8.97 -23.96 -5.19
C GLY A 302 -9.85 -25.04 -4.56
N LEU A 303 -9.62 -26.31 -4.90
CA LEU A 303 -10.36 -27.44 -4.31
C LEU A 303 -10.14 -27.57 -2.80
N ALA A 304 -8.94 -27.26 -2.31
CA ALA A 304 -8.64 -27.28 -0.89
C ALA A 304 -9.10 -26.01 -0.14
N PHE A 305 -9.30 -24.91 -0.86
CA PHE A 305 -9.73 -23.62 -0.31
C PHE A 305 -11.22 -23.61 0.05
N GLU A 306 -12.08 -24.21 -0.76
CA GLU A 306 -13.54 -24.18 -0.52
C GLU A 306 -13.97 -24.83 0.81
N PRO A 307 -13.46 -26.01 1.23
CA PRO A 307 -13.77 -26.57 2.55
C PRO A 307 -13.38 -25.66 3.72
N LEU A 308 -12.26 -24.95 3.59
CA LEU A 308 -11.84 -23.95 4.58
C LEU A 308 -12.84 -22.79 4.65
N VAL A 309 -13.29 -22.28 3.50
CA VAL A 309 -14.30 -21.22 3.43
C VAL A 309 -15.62 -21.68 4.05
N ASP A 310 -16.05 -22.91 3.78
CA ASP A 310 -17.25 -23.50 4.37
C ASP A 310 -17.13 -23.63 5.89
N SER A 311 -15.98 -24.05 6.39
CA SER A 311 -15.69 -24.13 7.84
C SER A 311 -15.76 -22.76 8.52
N LEU A 312 -15.18 -21.73 7.92
CA LEU A 312 -15.24 -20.35 8.42
C LEU A 312 -16.68 -19.84 8.47
N LYS A 313 -17.44 -20.01 7.38
CA LYS A 313 -18.82 -19.50 7.27
C LYS A 313 -19.84 -20.34 8.06
N GLY A 314 -19.53 -21.61 8.31
CA GLY A 314 -20.43 -22.54 8.99
C GLY A 314 -20.35 -22.49 10.52
N SER A 315 -19.46 -21.67 11.10
CA SER A 315 -19.19 -21.63 12.54
C SER A 315 -19.85 -20.41 13.20
N PRO A 316 -20.95 -20.58 13.98
CA PRO A 316 -21.61 -19.45 14.64
C PRO A 316 -20.71 -18.71 15.63
N SER A 317 -19.84 -19.42 16.36
CA SER A 317 -18.91 -18.79 17.31
C SER A 317 -17.84 -17.96 16.62
N PHE A 318 -17.51 -18.28 15.36
CA PHE A 318 -16.62 -17.46 14.55
C PHE A 318 -17.35 -16.21 14.05
N LEU A 319 -18.55 -16.39 13.47
CA LEU A 319 -19.35 -15.28 12.93
C LEU A 319 -19.70 -14.24 14.01
N ASP A 320 -20.07 -14.67 15.22
CA ASP A 320 -20.40 -13.81 16.36
C ASP A 320 -19.29 -12.80 16.72
N ARG A 321 -18.02 -13.16 16.47
CA ARG A 321 -16.86 -12.28 16.74
C ARG A 321 -16.55 -11.32 15.59
N MET A 322 -17.06 -11.62 14.40
CA MET A 322 -16.66 -11.01 13.13
C MET A 322 -17.71 -10.03 12.62
N GLU A 323 -18.98 -10.40 12.72
CA GLU A 323 -20.12 -9.57 12.37
C GLU A 323 -20.19 -8.38 13.32
N THR A 324 -20.52 -7.21 12.80
CA THR A 324 -20.68 -5.94 13.57
C THR A 324 -19.41 -5.41 14.26
N THR A 325 -18.30 -6.16 14.26
CA THR A 325 -17.01 -5.72 14.79
C THR A 325 -16.31 -4.80 13.78
N GLY A 326 -15.77 -3.66 14.25
CA GLY A 326 -14.89 -2.80 13.43
C GLY A 326 -15.57 -2.18 12.20
N VAL A 327 -16.87 -1.92 12.26
CA VAL A 327 -17.66 -1.32 11.17
C VAL A 327 -17.06 0.01 10.73
N LEU A 328 -16.69 0.11 9.46
CA LEU A 328 -16.30 1.35 8.80
C LEU A 328 -17.40 1.80 7.83
N PRO A 329 -18.17 2.86 8.16
CA PRO A 329 -19.18 3.39 7.26
C PRO A 329 -18.57 3.95 5.97
N LEU A 330 -19.29 3.82 4.84
CA LEU A 330 -18.85 4.33 3.52
C LEU A 330 -18.41 5.80 3.56
N ARG A 331 -19.15 6.64 4.29
CA ARG A 331 -18.82 8.06 4.43
C ARG A 331 -17.44 8.27 5.03
N THR A 332 -17.14 7.61 6.14
CA THR A 332 -15.84 7.71 6.82
C THR A 332 -14.73 7.07 5.98
N ALA A 333 -15.02 5.95 5.30
CA ALA A 333 -14.09 5.36 4.33
C ALA A 333 -13.71 6.35 3.23
N LYS A 334 -14.66 7.14 2.71
CA LYS A 334 -14.40 8.20 1.73
C LYS A 334 -13.63 9.38 2.30
N GLU A 335 -14.03 9.88 3.46
CA GLU A 335 -13.37 11.01 4.14
C GLU A 335 -11.89 10.71 4.46
N LEU A 336 -11.58 9.47 4.86
CA LEU A 336 -10.21 9.01 5.15
C LEU A 336 -9.49 8.41 3.94
N ARG A 337 -10.14 8.37 2.77
CA ARG A 337 -9.62 7.73 1.54
C ARG A 337 -9.11 6.30 1.78
N ALA A 338 -9.91 5.48 2.44
CA ALA A 338 -9.63 4.06 2.56
C ALA A 338 -9.46 3.43 1.16
N THR A 339 -8.57 2.45 1.03
CA THR A 339 -8.30 1.76 -0.24
C THR A 339 -8.41 0.24 -0.08
N GLY A 340 -8.33 -0.50 -1.19
CA GLY A 340 -8.24 -1.95 -1.18
C GLY A 340 -9.44 -2.67 -0.56
N PRO A 341 -9.20 -3.83 0.08
CA PRO A 341 -10.26 -4.62 0.71
C PRO A 341 -11.06 -3.86 1.76
N VAL A 342 -10.45 -2.86 2.43
CA VAL A 342 -11.13 -2.05 3.46
C VAL A 342 -12.19 -1.13 2.83
N ALA A 343 -11.85 -0.48 1.72
CA ALA A 343 -12.79 0.36 0.98
C ALA A 343 -13.94 -0.46 0.38
N ARG A 344 -13.58 -1.58 -0.27
CA ARG A 344 -14.55 -2.50 -0.90
C ARG A 344 -15.48 -3.16 0.10
N ALA A 345 -15.01 -3.46 1.31
CA ALA A 345 -15.85 -3.98 2.39
C ALA A 345 -16.89 -2.96 2.90
N SER A 346 -16.61 -1.67 2.73
CA SER A 346 -17.44 -0.55 3.20
C SER A 346 -18.41 -0.02 2.13
N GLY A 347 -18.52 -0.70 0.98
CA GLY A 347 -19.42 -0.33 -0.12
C GLY A 347 -18.81 0.57 -1.17
N TRP A 348 -17.51 0.86 -1.11
CA TRP A 348 -16.84 1.67 -2.12
C TRP A 348 -16.31 0.80 -3.26
N ASP A 349 -17.01 0.82 -4.39
CA ASP A 349 -16.58 0.14 -5.61
C ASP A 349 -15.40 0.86 -6.26
N ARG A 350 -14.19 0.40 -5.94
CA ARG A 350 -12.93 0.90 -6.50
C ARG A 350 -11.90 -0.23 -6.61
N ASP A 351 -11.14 -0.23 -7.69
CA ASP A 351 -10.01 -1.14 -7.86
C ASP A 351 -9.05 -0.60 -8.93
N THR A 352 -7.79 -0.43 -8.57
CA THR A 352 -6.78 0.13 -9.50
C THR A 352 -6.65 -0.73 -10.77
N ARG A 353 -6.78 -2.05 -10.67
CA ARG A 353 -6.65 -2.96 -11.82
C ARG A 353 -7.70 -2.70 -12.89
N ARG A 354 -8.87 -2.20 -12.50
CA ARG A 354 -9.99 -1.87 -13.38
C ARG A 354 -10.02 -0.38 -13.73
N ASP A 355 -9.87 0.49 -12.74
CA ASP A 355 -10.11 1.93 -12.87
C ASP A 355 -8.90 2.69 -13.41
N PHE A 356 -7.68 2.15 -13.22
CA PHE A 356 -6.41 2.65 -13.74
C PHE A 356 -5.55 1.46 -14.25
N PRO A 357 -6.01 0.75 -15.28
CA PRO A 357 -5.53 -0.58 -15.59
C PRO A 357 -4.08 -0.57 -16.12
N TYR A 358 -3.30 -1.58 -15.75
CA TYR A 358 -1.88 -1.75 -16.09
C TYR A 358 -1.57 -3.22 -16.41
N ALA A 359 -0.35 -3.51 -16.89
CA ALA A 359 0.06 -4.86 -17.28
C ALA A 359 -1.01 -5.55 -18.17
N ALA A 360 -1.42 -6.78 -17.88
CA ALA A 360 -2.44 -7.48 -18.66
C ALA A 360 -3.87 -7.29 -18.15
N TYR A 361 -4.11 -6.61 -17.01
CA TYR A 361 -5.46 -6.40 -16.46
C TYR A 361 -6.49 -5.82 -17.45
N PRO A 362 -6.18 -4.88 -18.37
CA PRO A 362 -7.16 -4.40 -19.34
C PRO A 362 -7.76 -5.48 -20.26
N ARG A 363 -7.13 -6.67 -20.33
CA ARG A 363 -7.50 -7.77 -21.21
C ARG A 363 -8.16 -8.94 -20.47
N LEU A 364 -8.28 -8.86 -19.15
CA LEU A 364 -8.82 -9.94 -18.32
C LEU A 364 -10.26 -9.65 -17.91
N GLY A 365 -11.06 -10.71 -17.80
CA GLY A 365 -12.40 -10.64 -17.21
C GLY A 365 -12.35 -11.07 -15.75
N PHE A 366 -12.65 -10.14 -14.83
CA PHE A 366 -12.71 -10.42 -13.40
C PHE A 366 -13.76 -9.54 -12.72
N LEU A 367 -14.21 -9.98 -11.55
CA LEU A 367 -15.13 -9.24 -10.70
C LEU A 367 -14.36 -8.53 -9.58
N VAL A 368 -14.79 -7.31 -9.26
CA VAL A 368 -14.31 -6.59 -8.08
C VAL A 368 -15.28 -6.86 -6.93
N PRO A 369 -14.91 -7.66 -5.91
CA PRO A 369 -15.83 -7.99 -4.83
C PRO A 369 -16.08 -6.79 -3.93
N VAL A 370 -17.35 -6.39 -3.81
CA VAL A 370 -17.80 -5.30 -2.94
C VAL A 370 -18.81 -5.85 -1.93
N ARG A 371 -18.74 -5.34 -0.70
CA ARG A 371 -19.64 -5.62 0.42
C ARG A 371 -20.08 -4.28 1.04
N ARG A 372 -21.10 -4.25 1.89
CA ARG A 372 -21.67 -2.98 2.42
C ARG A 372 -21.67 -2.89 3.93
N GLU A 373 -21.40 -3.99 4.60
CA GLU A 373 -21.49 -4.15 6.05
C GLU A 373 -20.34 -3.43 6.76
N GLY A 374 -19.17 -3.30 6.13
CA GLY A 374 -18.02 -2.52 6.63
C GLY A 374 -17.29 -3.16 7.82
N ASP A 375 -17.79 -4.27 8.35
CA ASP A 375 -17.23 -5.02 9.47
C ASP A 375 -16.07 -5.95 9.07
N VAL A 376 -15.53 -6.70 10.04
CA VAL A 376 -14.44 -7.63 9.78
C VAL A 376 -14.87 -8.78 8.87
N LEU A 377 -16.12 -9.27 9.01
CA LEU A 377 -16.63 -10.32 8.13
C LEU A 377 -16.67 -9.87 6.66
N ALA A 378 -17.15 -8.66 6.37
CA ALA A 378 -17.12 -8.11 5.02
C ALA A 378 -15.71 -8.05 4.43
N ARG A 379 -14.71 -7.65 5.24
CA ARG A 379 -13.29 -7.61 4.83
C ARG A 379 -12.70 -8.99 4.59
N LEU A 380 -13.12 -9.99 5.36
CA LEU A 380 -12.76 -11.39 5.14
C LEU A 380 -13.37 -11.91 3.83
N MET A 381 -14.66 -11.65 3.61
CA MET A 381 -15.36 -12.09 2.41
C MET A 381 -14.77 -11.48 1.14
N VAL A 382 -14.41 -10.19 1.14
CA VAL A 382 -13.72 -9.55 0.01
C VAL A 382 -12.44 -10.31 -0.35
N ARG A 383 -11.60 -10.66 0.64
CA ARG A 383 -10.36 -11.40 0.42
C ARG A 383 -10.59 -12.82 -0.10
N ILE A 384 -11.62 -13.50 0.41
CA ILE A 384 -12.01 -14.84 -0.07
C ILE A 384 -12.38 -14.79 -1.55
N GLU A 385 -13.19 -13.81 -1.95
CA GLU A 385 -13.55 -13.66 -3.36
C GLU A 385 -12.33 -13.24 -4.21
N GLU A 386 -11.45 -12.38 -3.70
CA GLU A 386 -10.22 -12.01 -4.42
C GLU A 386 -9.29 -13.20 -4.66
N VAL A 387 -9.18 -14.17 -3.73
CA VAL A 387 -8.44 -15.42 -3.98
C VAL A 387 -9.01 -16.18 -5.19
N ARG A 388 -10.34 -16.27 -5.30
CA ARG A 388 -11.00 -16.94 -6.43
C ARG A 388 -10.76 -16.21 -7.75
N GLU A 389 -10.88 -14.88 -7.74
CA GLU A 389 -10.61 -14.03 -8.90
C GLU A 389 -9.14 -14.08 -9.32
N SER A 390 -8.19 -14.10 -8.37
CA SER A 390 -6.76 -14.27 -8.65
C SER A 390 -6.46 -15.59 -9.35
N ILE A 391 -7.02 -16.71 -8.87
CA ILE A 391 -6.86 -18.01 -9.52
C ILE A 391 -7.39 -17.97 -10.96
N SER A 392 -8.57 -17.38 -11.16
CA SER A 392 -9.18 -17.21 -12.49
C SER A 392 -8.31 -16.36 -13.42
N MET A 393 -7.80 -15.22 -12.95
CA MET A 393 -6.96 -14.31 -13.74
C MET A 393 -5.63 -14.96 -14.12
N VAL A 394 -4.99 -15.71 -13.22
CA VAL A 394 -3.77 -16.45 -13.57
C VAL A 394 -4.06 -17.44 -14.69
N LYS A 395 -5.16 -18.20 -14.61
CA LYS A 395 -5.55 -19.12 -15.68
C LYS A 395 -5.74 -18.39 -17.01
N GLN A 396 -6.47 -17.27 -17.03
CA GLN A 396 -6.66 -16.46 -18.23
C GLN A 396 -5.33 -15.97 -18.82
N CYS A 397 -4.38 -15.55 -17.97
CA CYS A 397 -3.05 -15.19 -18.45
C CYS A 397 -2.31 -16.37 -19.07
N LEU A 398 -2.36 -17.55 -18.46
CA LEU A 398 -1.70 -18.77 -18.98
C LEU A 398 -2.31 -19.22 -20.31
N ASP A 399 -3.63 -19.13 -20.47
CA ASP A 399 -4.34 -19.45 -21.71
C ASP A 399 -3.88 -18.57 -22.90
N HIS A 400 -3.35 -17.38 -22.62
CA HIS A 400 -2.85 -16.42 -23.60
C HIS A 400 -1.32 -16.26 -23.58
N LEU A 401 -0.60 -17.06 -22.79
CA LEU A 401 0.85 -16.91 -22.60
C LEU A 401 1.63 -17.52 -23.77
N GLY A 402 1.68 -16.79 -24.90
CA GLY A 402 2.49 -17.14 -26.07
C GLY A 402 3.98 -16.79 -25.93
N GLU A 403 4.80 -17.27 -26.86
CA GLU A 403 6.21 -16.87 -26.95
C GLU A 403 6.36 -15.35 -27.18
N GLY A 404 7.48 -14.78 -26.73
CA GLY A 404 7.74 -13.36 -26.90
C GLY A 404 8.93 -12.87 -26.07
N GLU A 405 9.33 -11.63 -26.30
CA GLU A 405 10.38 -11.00 -25.52
C GLU A 405 9.95 -10.81 -24.06
N LEU A 406 10.89 -10.94 -23.14
CA LEU A 406 10.65 -10.78 -21.70
C LEU A 406 10.94 -9.36 -21.21
N ARG A 407 11.73 -8.60 -21.96
CA ARG A 407 12.17 -7.26 -21.59
C ARG A 407 12.60 -6.48 -22.81
N ILE A 408 12.44 -5.17 -22.74
CA ILE A 408 13.05 -4.20 -23.65
C ILE A 408 14.08 -3.35 -22.89
N GLU A 409 14.96 -2.70 -23.63
CA GLU A 409 15.75 -1.60 -23.10
C GLU A 409 14.87 -0.36 -22.97
N VAL A 410 14.90 0.28 -21.80
CA VAL A 410 14.12 1.49 -21.51
C VAL A 410 15.10 2.68 -21.53
N PRO A 411 14.75 3.79 -22.19
CA PRO A 411 15.56 5.01 -22.13
C PRO A 411 15.81 5.47 -20.70
N ALA A 412 16.90 6.20 -20.47
CA ALA A 412 17.16 6.82 -19.18
C ALA A 412 15.97 7.71 -18.77
N PRO A 413 15.37 7.50 -17.59
CA PRO A 413 14.19 8.25 -17.19
C PRO A 413 14.53 9.71 -16.90
N GLU A 414 13.62 10.62 -17.23
CA GLU A 414 13.75 12.07 -17.04
C GLU A 414 12.38 12.66 -16.66
N GLY A 415 12.36 13.57 -15.70
CA GLY A 415 11.12 14.21 -15.25
C GLY A 415 10.32 13.37 -14.25
N PHE A 416 8.99 13.39 -14.36
CA PHE A 416 8.09 12.77 -13.38
C PHE A 416 7.59 11.39 -13.85
N GLY A 417 7.85 10.37 -13.05
CA GLY A 417 7.35 9.02 -13.22
C GLY A 417 6.34 8.64 -12.14
N LEU A 418 5.28 7.92 -12.53
CA LEU A 418 4.23 7.43 -11.66
C LEU A 418 4.02 5.93 -11.86
N GLY A 419 3.97 5.19 -10.76
CA GLY A 419 3.48 3.83 -10.72
C GLY A 419 2.29 3.70 -9.80
N LEU A 420 1.27 2.99 -10.26
CA LEU A 420 0.01 2.79 -9.56
C LEU A 420 -0.42 1.33 -9.71
N VAL A 421 -0.53 0.62 -8.58
CA VAL A 421 -0.77 -0.83 -8.54
C VAL A 421 -1.78 -1.14 -7.45
N GLU A 422 -2.73 -2.05 -7.70
CA GLU A 422 -3.54 -2.61 -6.60
C GLU A 422 -2.71 -3.69 -5.89
N ALA A 423 -2.03 -3.35 -4.79
CA ALA A 423 -1.42 -4.36 -3.92
C ALA A 423 -2.51 -5.19 -3.21
N PRO A 424 -2.18 -6.34 -2.60
CA PRO A 424 -3.15 -7.12 -1.81
C PRO A 424 -3.78 -6.32 -0.66
N ARG A 425 -3.10 -5.28 -0.17
CA ARG A 425 -3.58 -4.38 0.88
C ARG A 425 -4.37 -3.16 0.35
N GLY A 426 -4.23 -2.82 -0.93
CA GLY A 426 -4.91 -1.69 -1.57
C GLY A 426 -4.05 -0.93 -2.59
N GLU A 427 -4.46 0.28 -2.93
CA GLU A 427 -3.91 1.11 -4.02
C GLU A 427 -2.47 1.60 -3.74
N LEU A 428 -1.43 0.86 -4.09
CA LEU A 428 -0.05 1.28 -3.90
C LEU A 428 0.40 2.31 -4.96
N MET A 429 1.00 3.41 -4.51
CA MET A 429 1.48 4.47 -5.40
C MET A 429 2.96 4.80 -5.17
N HIS A 430 3.74 4.80 -6.25
CA HIS A 430 5.14 5.20 -6.28
C HIS A 430 5.29 6.42 -7.21
N CYS A 431 5.86 7.51 -6.70
CA CYS A 431 6.13 8.73 -7.47
C CYS A 431 7.62 9.02 -7.49
N ALA A 432 8.21 9.18 -8.67
CA ALA A 432 9.64 9.40 -8.84
C ALA A 432 9.90 10.67 -9.66
N HIS A 433 10.85 11.47 -9.22
CA HIS A 433 11.40 12.59 -9.99
C HIS A 433 12.82 12.20 -10.43
N PHE A 434 13.09 12.27 -11.73
CA PHE A 434 14.33 11.87 -12.35
C PHE A 434 15.05 13.06 -12.99
N ARG A 435 16.38 13.03 -12.92
CA ARG A 435 17.27 13.97 -13.61
C ARG A 435 18.50 13.25 -14.09
N SER A 436 18.79 13.34 -15.38
CA SER A 436 19.92 12.66 -16.03
C SER A 436 19.93 11.14 -15.76
N GLY A 437 18.75 10.51 -15.72
CA GLY A 437 18.61 9.07 -15.43
C GLY A 437 18.76 8.67 -13.95
N ALA A 438 19.04 9.62 -13.05
CA ALA A 438 19.13 9.37 -11.61
C ALA A 438 17.83 9.76 -10.89
N ILE A 439 17.49 9.05 -9.83
CA ILE A 439 16.37 9.39 -8.94
C ILE A 439 16.78 10.61 -8.11
N GLU A 440 16.06 11.71 -8.25
CA GLU A 440 16.26 12.94 -7.46
C GLU A 440 15.37 12.96 -6.21
N ARG A 441 14.13 12.47 -6.32
CA ARG A 441 13.19 12.34 -5.20
C ARG A 441 12.26 11.16 -5.46
N TYR A 442 11.98 10.38 -4.42
CA TYR A 442 11.12 9.19 -4.53
C TYR A 442 10.11 9.12 -3.39
N LYS A 443 8.81 9.24 -3.70
CA LYS A 443 7.72 9.16 -2.72
C LYS A 443 6.97 7.84 -2.84
N VAL A 444 6.77 7.17 -1.71
CA VAL A 444 5.94 5.97 -1.60
C VAL A 444 4.69 6.29 -0.77
N ARG A 445 3.55 5.83 -1.27
CA ARG A 445 2.31 5.71 -0.51
C ARG A 445 1.92 4.24 -0.50
N ASP A 446 2.23 3.57 0.59
CA ASP A 446 1.90 2.17 0.87
C ASP A 446 0.60 2.07 1.67
#